data_AF-A0A849QJI0-F1
#
_entry.id   AF-A0A849QJI0-F1
#
_cell.length_a   1.000
_cell.length_b   1.000
_cell.length_c   1.000
_cell.angle_alpha   90.00
_cell.angle_beta   90.00
_cell.angle_gamma   90.00
#
_symmetry.space_group_name_H-M   'P 1'
#
loop_
_entity.id
_entity.type
_entity.pdbx_description
1 polymer ?
#
loop_
_entity_poly.entity_id
_entity_poly.type
_entity_poly.pdbx_seq_one_letter_code
_entity_poly.pdbx_strand_id
1 'polypeptide(L)'
;ADRVIMGYVGVTHHYLEQGIRAIKKSGGVLHYHETTPESLLFDRPVTRIENAARTVGRRVEILDCRRIKKYSPGVWHVVVDAKIE
;
A
#
# COMPACT_ATOMS: atom_id res chain seq x y z
N ALA A 1 4.69 -2.27 -14.98
CA ALA A 1 4.56 -0.80 -14.95
C ALA A 1 5.66 -0.19 -14.07
N ASP A 2 6.05 1.06 -14.32
CA ASP A 2 6.97 1.82 -13.47
C ASP A 2 6.28 2.36 -12.21
N ARG A 3 4.96 2.57 -12.28
CA ARG A 3 4.10 2.92 -11.16
C ARG A 3 2.79 2.14 -11.23
N VAL A 4 2.32 1.64 -10.09
CA VAL A 4 1.01 1.00 -9.93
C VAL A 4 0.21 1.79 -8.90
N ILE A 5 -1.01 2.19 -9.27
CA ILE A 5 -1.91 2.96 -8.40
C ILE A 5 -3.06 2.07 -7.98
N MET A 6 -3.23 1.89 -6.67
CA MET A 6 -4.32 1.11 -6.08
C MET A 6 -5.29 2.06 -5.37
N GLY A 7 -5.98 2.89 -6.14
CA GLY A 7 -6.86 3.98 -5.67
C GLY A 7 -8.22 3.54 -5.10
N TYR A 8 -8.37 2.27 -4.73
CA TYR A 8 -9.59 1.72 -4.14
C TYR A 8 -9.48 1.68 -2.61
N VAL A 9 -10.61 1.57 -1.90
CA VAL A 9 -10.65 1.46 -0.42
C VAL A 9 -11.59 0.34 0.03
N GLY A 10 -11.48 -0.09 1.29
CA GLY A 10 -12.26 -1.20 1.87
C GLY A 10 -11.55 -2.55 1.79
N VAL A 11 -11.33 -3.08 0.59
CA VAL A 11 -10.74 -4.42 0.38
C VAL A 11 -9.49 -4.43 -0.51
N THR A 12 -8.85 -3.28 -0.68
CA THR A 12 -7.68 -3.07 -1.55
C THR A 12 -6.50 -4.01 -1.23
N HIS A 13 -6.34 -4.40 0.03
CA HIS A 13 -5.28 -5.31 0.48
C HIS A 13 -5.32 -6.69 -0.18
N HIS A 14 -6.48 -7.18 -0.64
CA HIS A 14 -6.57 -8.47 -1.35
C HIS A 14 -5.85 -8.46 -2.70
N TYR A 15 -5.59 -7.27 -3.26
CA TYR A 15 -4.98 -7.13 -4.57
C TYR A 15 -3.50 -6.72 -4.49
N LEU A 16 -2.92 -6.60 -3.28
CA LEU A 16 -1.54 -6.13 -3.11
C LEU A 16 -0.54 -7.00 -3.86
N GLU A 17 -0.66 -8.32 -3.76
CA GLU A 17 0.24 -9.23 -4.49
C GLU A 17 0.17 -9.03 -6.00
N GLN A 18 -1.03 -8.84 -6.56
CA GLN A 18 -1.21 -8.59 -7.99
C GLN A 18 -0.69 -7.21 -8.39
N GLY A 19 -0.91 -6.19 -7.56
CA GLY A 19 -0.37 -4.85 -7.76
C GLY A 19 1.16 -4.83 -7.76
N ILE A 20 1.78 -5.55 -6.84
CA ILE A 20 3.23 -5.69 -6.75
C ILE A 20 3.78 -6.49 -7.95
N ARG A 21 3.11 -7.58 -8.36
CA ARG A 21 3.49 -8.37 -9.55
C ARG A 21 3.39 -7.57 -10.85
N ALA A 22 2.49 -6.58 -10.91
CA ALA A 22 2.38 -5.70 -12.06
C ALA A 22 3.54 -4.70 -12.18
N ILE A 23 4.34 -4.48 -11.13
CA ILE A 23 5.54 -3.64 -11.17
C ILE A 23 6.67 -4.38 -11.91
N LYS A 24 7.40 -3.66 -12.77
CA LYS A 24 8.51 -4.22 -13.55
C LYS A 24 9.54 -4.91 -12.63
N LYS A 25 10.24 -5.92 -13.16
CA LYS A 25 11.32 -6.63 -12.42
C LYS A 25 12.49 -5.72 -12.05
N SER A 26 12.73 -4.65 -12.81
CA SER A 26 13.72 -3.62 -12.51
C SER A 26 13.32 -2.68 -11.37
N GLY A 27 12.11 -2.84 -10.84
CA GLY A 27 11.53 -2.00 -9.78
C GLY A 27 10.53 -0.96 -10.27
N GLY A 28 9.89 -0.28 -9.31
CA GLY A 28 8.90 0.76 -9.53
C GLY A 28 8.20 1.19 -8.24
N VAL A 29 7.17 2.04 -8.35
CA VAL A 29 6.44 2.60 -7.18
C VAL A 29 5.02 2.03 -7.09
N LEU A 30 4.65 1.60 -5.89
CA LEU A 30 3.28 1.25 -5.51
C LEU A 30 2.66 2.43 -4.76
N HIS A 31 1.51 2.93 -5.23
CA HIS A 31 0.71 3.95 -4.56
C HIS A 31 -0.56 3.31 -3.99
N TYR A 32 -0.55 2.99 -2.71
CA TYR A 32 -1.54 2.12 -2.07
C TYR A 32 -2.52 2.89 -1.19
N HIS A 33 -3.81 2.78 -1.48
CA HIS A 33 -4.88 3.38 -0.66
C HIS A 33 -5.48 2.33 0.30
N GLU A 34 -5.72 2.74 1.55
CA GLU A 34 -6.45 1.93 2.52
C GLU A 34 -7.31 2.81 3.45
N THR A 35 -8.46 2.29 3.88
CA THR A 35 -9.21 2.80 5.03
C THR A 35 -8.85 2.02 6.28
N THR A 36 -8.27 2.68 7.27
CA THR A 36 -7.70 2.02 8.46
C THR A 36 -8.12 2.74 9.75
N PRO A 37 -8.31 2.01 10.87
CA PRO A 37 -8.52 2.62 12.18
C PRO A 37 -7.37 3.55 12.56
N GLU A 38 -7.68 4.63 13.28
CA GLU A 38 -6.71 5.63 13.73
C GLU A 38 -5.61 5.04 14.63
N SER A 39 -5.92 3.97 15.38
CA SER A 39 -4.94 3.21 16.17
C SER A 39 -3.94 2.39 15.35
N LEU A 40 -4.20 2.18 14.05
CA LEU A 40 -3.39 1.36 13.14
C LEU A 40 -3.04 2.13 11.86
N LEU A 41 -2.98 3.46 11.96
CA LEU A 41 -3.02 4.39 10.84
C LEU A 41 -2.03 4.08 9.72
N PHE A 42 -0.77 3.84 10.04
CA PHE A 42 0.25 3.48 9.05
C PHE A 42 0.81 2.08 9.29
N ASP A 43 0.77 1.59 10.53
CA ASP A 43 1.27 0.25 10.89
C ASP A 43 0.59 -0.85 10.07
N ARG A 44 -0.74 -0.81 9.94
CA ARG A 44 -1.50 -1.81 9.17
C ARG A 44 -1.17 -1.77 7.67
N PRO A 45 -1.32 -0.64 6.94
CA PRO A 45 -1.06 -0.63 5.51
C PRO A 45 0.42 -0.91 5.17
N VAL A 46 1.37 -0.42 5.97
CA VAL A 46 2.80 -0.72 5.77
C VAL A 46 3.08 -2.22 5.95
N THR A 47 2.64 -2.81 7.06
CA THR A 47 2.82 -4.24 7.33
C THR A 47 2.20 -5.11 6.22
N ARG A 48 1.05 -4.70 5.67
CA ARG A 48 0.41 -5.40 4.56
C ARG A 48 1.22 -5.34 3.26
N ILE A 49 1.78 -4.18 2.92
CA ILE A 49 2.66 -4.05 1.76
C ILE A 49 3.89 -4.94 1.93
N GLU A 50 4.56 -4.86 3.08
CA GLU A 50 5.76 -5.65 3.39
C GLU A 50 5.49 -7.16 3.32
N ASN A 51 4.38 -7.61 3.91
CA ASN A 51 3.97 -9.01 3.87
C ASN A 51 3.69 -9.47 2.44
N ALA A 52 2.92 -8.70 1.66
CA ALA A 52 2.60 -9.04 0.28
C ALA A 52 3.85 -9.09 -0.60
N ALA A 53 4.76 -8.12 -0.45
CA ALA A 53 6.03 -8.10 -1.17
C ALA A 53 6.91 -9.29 -0.83
N ARG A 54 7.01 -9.65 0.46
CA ARG A 54 7.73 -10.84 0.92
C ARG A 54 7.14 -12.12 0.31
N THR A 55 5.81 -12.26 0.26
CA THR A 55 5.14 -13.40 -0.39
C THR A 55 5.50 -13.52 -1.86
N VAL A 56 5.68 -12.41 -2.58
CA VAL A 56 6.06 -12.42 -3.99
C VAL A 56 7.58 -12.29 -4.24
N GLY A 57 8.40 -12.35 -3.19
CA GLY A 57 9.87 -12.33 -3.27
C GLY A 57 10.45 -10.98 -3.69
N ARG A 58 9.81 -9.86 -3.33
CA ARG A 58 10.23 -8.50 -3.67
C ARG A 58 10.64 -7.74 -2.40
N ARG A 59 11.56 -6.77 -2.54
CA ARG A 59 11.93 -5.85 -1.45
C ARG A 59 11.06 -4.61 -1.48
N VAL A 60 10.90 -3.99 -0.31
CA VAL A 60 10.07 -2.79 -0.10
C VAL A 60 10.89 -1.73 0.60
N GLU A 61 10.77 -0.51 0.13
CA GLU A 61 11.20 0.71 0.82
C GLU A 61 10.00 1.66 0.89
N ILE A 62 9.57 2.04 2.09
CA ILE A 62 8.47 3.00 2.27
C ILE A 62 9.00 4.40 1.99
N LEU A 63 8.41 5.08 1.01
CA LEU A 63 8.83 6.43 0.61
C LEU A 63 8.02 7.50 1.34
N ASP A 64 6.71 7.31 1.47
CA ASP A 64 5.83 8.31 2.08
C ASP A 64 4.53 7.71 2.60
N CYS A 65 3.95 8.34 3.61
CA CYS A 65 2.73 7.96 4.30
C CYS A 65 1.85 9.20 4.50
N ARG A 66 0.68 9.26 3.85
CA ARG A 66 -0.19 10.44 3.86
C ARG A 66 -1.59 10.12 4.35
N ARG A 67 -2.13 11.00 5.20
CA ARG A 67 -3.56 11.06 5.51
C ARG A 67 -4.26 11.84 4.40
N ILE A 68 -5.31 11.26 3.80
CA ILE A 68 -6.09 11.94 2.76
C ILE A 68 -7.29 12.65 3.38
N LYS A 69 -8.15 11.89 4.08
CA LYS A 69 -9.35 12.43 4.73
C LYS A 69 -9.89 11.47 5.79
N LYS A 70 -10.69 12.01 6.72
CA LYS A 70 -11.47 11.19 7.65
C LYS A 70 -12.52 10.42 6.84
N TYR A 71 -12.56 9.10 6.99
CA TYR A 71 -13.49 8.24 6.26
C TYR A 71 -14.78 8.02 7.07
N SER A 72 -14.64 7.76 8.35
CA SER A 72 -15.72 7.64 9.34
C SER A 72 -15.16 7.89 10.75
N PRO A 73 -15.98 7.93 11.83
CA PRO A 73 -15.47 8.08 13.19
C PRO A 73 -14.39 7.03 13.50
N GLY A 74 -13.19 7.51 13.87
CA GLY A 74 -12.03 6.66 14.18
C GLY A 74 -11.37 5.96 12.97
N VAL A 75 -11.78 6.23 11.73
CA VAL A 75 -11.21 5.62 10.51
C VAL A 75 -10.70 6.69 9.55
N TRP A 76 -9.49 6.50 9.06
CA TRP A 76 -8.83 7.38 8.10
C TRP A 76 -8.66 6.67 6.75
N HIS A 77 -8.86 7.43 5.68
CA HIS A 77 -8.34 7.05 4.37
C HIS A 77 -6.91 7.55 4.26
N VAL A 78 -5.98 6.62 4.09
CA VAL A 78 -4.55 6.88 3.95
C VAL A 78 -4.03 6.39 2.61
N VAL A 79 -2.85 6.90 2.26
CA VAL A 79 -2.05 6.51 1.13
C VAL A 79 -0.65 6.19 1.60
N VAL A 80 -0.08 5.09 1.10
CA VAL A 80 1.32 4.73 1.29
C VAL A 80 1.98 4.60 -0.08
N ASP A 81 3.04 5.37 -0.30
CA ASP A 81 3.93 5.22 -1.46
C ASP A 81 5.10 4.32 -1.05
N ALA A 82 5.29 3.23 -1.78
CA ALA A 82 6.35 2.25 -1.53
C ALA A 82 7.12 1.94 -2.81
N LYS A 83 8.45 1.97 -2.74
CA LYS A 83 9.32 1.49 -3.82
C LYS A 83 9.46 -0.02 -3.70
N ILE A 84 9.21 -0.70 -4.81
CA ILE A 84 9.28 -2.16 -4.92
C ILE A 84 10.48 -2.51 -5.80
N GLU A 85 11.30 -3.46 -5.34
CA GLU A 85 12.48 -3.99 -6.06
C GLU A 85 12.43 -5.50 -6.22
#